data_AF-A0A840BQM3-F1
#
_entry.id   AF-A0A840BQM3-F1
#
_cell.length_a   1.000
_cell.length_b   1.000
_cell.length_c   1.000
_cell.angle_alpha   90.00
_cell.angle_beta   90.00
_cell.angle_gamma   90.00
#
_symmetry.space_group_name_H-M   'P 1'
#
loop_
_entity.id
_entity.type
_entity.pdbx_description
1 polymer ?
#
loop_
_entity_poly.entity_id
_entity_poly.type
_entity_poly.pdbx_seq_one_letter_code
_entity_poly.pdbx_strand_id
1 'polypeptide(L)'
;MTPFELTPDLLFGHRDMDTTHEDFVWAVNALRVADDDTMGVALDALIAHCESHFAQENAWAAAIGFPGCHANEHERVLAVMRAVRVELDKGDHGLGRRLAEELPVWFKHHAASMDAALAAMLKNGLTMADIDKAPIASPCGGSHACKNHDHHDDEHDHACHGEAEAAAEGCGGGCGGH
;
A
#
# COMPACT_ATOMS: atom_id res chain seq x y z
N MET A 1 15.79 -10.60 -19.40
CA MET A 1 14.78 -10.26 -18.38
C MET A 1 13.44 -10.13 -19.10
N THR A 2 12.36 -10.72 -18.58
CA THR A 2 11.03 -10.54 -19.20
C THR A 2 10.57 -9.09 -18.99
N PRO A 3 10.01 -8.44 -20.03
CA PRO A 3 9.41 -7.11 -19.88
C PRO A 3 8.32 -7.11 -18.80
N PHE A 4 8.20 -5.99 -18.08
CA PHE A 4 7.02 -5.75 -17.28
C PHE A 4 5.86 -5.41 -18.22
N GLU A 5 4.74 -6.12 -18.09
CA GLU A 5 3.58 -5.95 -18.95
C GLU A 5 2.37 -5.55 -18.11
N LEU A 6 1.58 -4.62 -18.64
CA LEU A 6 0.26 -4.29 -18.10
C LEU A 6 -0.71 -5.39 -18.57
N THR A 7 -1.24 -6.15 -17.61
CA THR A 7 -2.16 -7.25 -17.90
C THR A 7 -3.60 -6.74 -17.98
N PRO A 8 -4.51 -7.40 -18.72
CA PRO A 8 -5.87 -6.92 -18.91
C PRO A 8 -6.69 -6.71 -17.62
N ASP A 9 -6.34 -7.40 -16.54
CA ASP A 9 -6.93 -7.23 -15.20
C ASP A 9 -6.53 -5.93 -14.49
N LEU A 10 -5.51 -5.24 -15.01
CA LEU A 10 -5.06 -3.92 -14.57
C LEU A 10 -5.51 -2.80 -15.53
N LEU A 11 -6.42 -3.11 -16.46
CA LEU A 11 -7.13 -2.13 -17.28
C LEU A 11 -8.54 -1.96 -16.72
N PHE A 12 -8.82 -0.78 -16.18
CA PHE A 12 -10.05 -0.52 -15.47
C PHE A 12 -11.14 0.09 -16.34
N GLY A 13 -10.84 0.40 -17.61
CA GLY A 13 -11.78 1.03 -18.53
C GLY A 13 -12.06 2.47 -18.16
N HIS A 14 -11.13 3.12 -17.46
CA HIS A 14 -11.08 4.55 -17.22
C HIS A 14 -9.92 5.10 -18.05
N ARG A 15 -10.22 5.61 -19.25
CA ARG A 15 -9.23 5.90 -20.30
C ARG A 15 -8.00 6.65 -19.79
N ASP A 16 -8.20 7.73 -19.03
CA ASP A 16 -7.07 8.55 -18.57
C ASP A 16 -6.15 7.79 -17.59
N MET A 17 -6.73 6.93 -16.75
CA MET A 17 -5.98 6.11 -15.79
C MET A 17 -5.26 4.96 -16.50
N ASP A 18 -5.96 4.27 -17.41
CA ASP A 18 -5.38 3.19 -18.21
C ASP A 18 -4.17 3.72 -19.03
N THR A 19 -4.28 4.92 -19.60
CA THR A 19 -3.17 5.57 -20.32
C THR A 19 -1.99 5.90 -19.41
N THR A 20 -2.22 6.47 -18.23
CA THR A 20 -1.11 6.73 -17.29
C THR A 20 -0.45 5.44 -16.80
N HIS A 21 -1.22 4.35 -16.64
CA HIS A 21 -0.69 3.04 -16.25
C HIS A 21 0.16 2.39 -17.36
N GLU A 22 -0.24 2.53 -18.63
CA GLU A 22 0.56 2.13 -19.78
C GLU A 22 1.90 2.90 -19.85
N ASP A 23 1.85 4.21 -19.66
CA ASP A 23 3.03 5.08 -19.63
C ASP A 23 3.97 4.73 -18.47
N PHE A 24 3.42 4.38 -17.29
CA PHE A 24 4.20 3.91 -16.15
C PHE A 24 4.96 2.62 -16.49
N VAL A 25 4.27 1.64 -17.09
CA VAL A 25 4.90 0.37 -17.51
C VAL A 25 6.01 0.62 -18.52
N TRP A 26 5.80 1.54 -19.47
CA TRP A 26 6.82 1.93 -20.43
C TRP A 26 8.05 2.55 -19.74
N ALA A 27 7.85 3.50 -18.84
CA ALA A 27 8.94 4.18 -18.13
C ALA A 27 9.71 3.22 -17.20
N VAL A 28 9.04 2.28 -16.52
CA VAL A 28 9.71 1.24 -15.73
C VAL A 28 10.53 0.31 -16.62
N ASN A 29 10.02 -0.09 -17.78
CA ASN A 29 10.80 -0.90 -18.73
C ASN A 29 12.02 -0.15 -19.26
N ALA A 30 11.91 1.16 -19.54
CA ALA A 30 13.04 1.99 -19.92
C ALA A 30 14.13 1.99 -18.82
N LEU A 31 13.74 2.15 -17.55
CA LEU A 31 14.67 2.08 -16.42
C LEU A 31 15.33 0.70 -16.29
N ARG A 32 14.58 -0.40 -16.49
CA ARG A 32 15.09 -1.77 -16.40
C ARG A 32 16.19 -2.08 -17.43
N VAL A 33 16.14 -1.45 -18.61
CA VAL A 33 17.09 -1.69 -19.70
C VAL A 33 18.16 -0.61 -19.86
N ALA A 34 18.04 0.52 -19.14
CA ALA A 34 19.02 1.59 -19.16
C ALA A 34 20.41 1.09 -18.72
N ASP A 35 21.47 1.46 -19.42
CA ASP A 35 22.83 1.27 -18.92
C ASP A 35 23.14 2.26 -17.79
N ASP A 36 24.32 2.17 -17.19
CA ASP A 36 24.70 3.01 -16.05
C ASP A 36 24.72 4.51 -16.44
N ASP A 37 25.12 4.83 -17.68
CA ASP A 37 25.16 6.20 -18.19
C ASP A 37 23.75 6.80 -18.42
N THR A 38 22.76 5.97 -18.75
CA THR A 38 21.39 6.40 -19.06
C THR A 38 20.38 6.20 -17.93
N MET A 39 20.76 5.47 -16.87
CA MET A 39 19.87 5.13 -15.76
C MET A 39 19.33 6.35 -15.02
N GLY A 40 20.18 7.34 -14.76
CA GLY A 40 19.76 8.58 -14.10
C GLY A 40 18.65 9.29 -14.88
N VAL A 41 18.82 9.40 -16.20
CA VAL A 41 17.83 10.01 -17.11
C VAL A 41 16.52 9.20 -17.13
N ALA A 42 16.61 7.87 -17.17
CA ALA A 42 15.43 7.00 -17.14
C ALA A 42 14.67 7.11 -15.81
N LEU A 43 15.39 7.21 -14.68
CA LEU A 43 14.78 7.39 -13.37
C LEU A 43 14.13 8.77 -13.23
N ASP A 44 14.77 9.83 -13.72
CA ASP A 44 14.20 11.19 -13.72
C ASP A 44 12.91 11.25 -14.55
N ALA A 45 12.88 10.60 -15.72
CA ALA A 45 11.68 10.52 -16.55
C ALA A 45 10.55 9.75 -15.85
N LEU A 46 10.88 8.64 -15.18
CA LEU A 46 9.90 7.87 -14.41
C LEU A 46 9.38 8.65 -13.20
N ILE A 47 10.23 9.37 -12.47
CA ILE A 47 9.80 10.24 -11.35
C ILE A 47 8.82 11.31 -11.87
N ALA A 48 9.16 12.01 -12.95
CA ALA A 48 8.31 13.05 -13.51
C ALA A 48 6.95 12.50 -13.97
N HIS A 49 6.94 11.31 -14.57
CA HIS A 49 5.71 10.62 -14.92
C HIS A 49 4.86 10.30 -13.67
N CYS A 50 5.45 9.67 -12.65
CA CYS A 50 4.77 9.35 -11.39
C CYS A 50 4.21 10.60 -10.70
N GLU A 51 4.94 11.72 -10.70
CA GLU A 51 4.46 12.97 -10.12
C GLU A 51 3.19 13.47 -10.82
N SER A 52 3.15 13.45 -12.16
CA SER A 52 1.97 13.84 -12.93
C SER A 52 0.81 12.87 -12.76
N HIS A 53 1.08 11.57 -12.86
CA HIS A 53 0.12 10.49 -12.70
C HIS A 53 -0.54 10.56 -11.31
N PHE A 54 0.26 10.55 -10.24
CA PHE A 54 -0.25 10.57 -8.87
C PHE A 54 -0.95 11.89 -8.54
N ALA A 55 -0.50 13.03 -9.06
CA ALA A 55 -1.21 14.30 -8.87
C ALA A 55 -2.63 14.26 -9.47
N GLN A 56 -2.78 13.63 -10.64
CA GLN A 56 -4.09 13.46 -11.28
C GLN A 56 -5.00 12.55 -10.44
N GLU A 57 -4.51 11.38 -10.04
CA GLU A 57 -5.30 10.45 -9.23
C GLU A 57 -5.63 11.01 -7.84
N ASN A 58 -4.68 11.68 -7.18
CA ASN A 58 -4.91 12.33 -5.90
C ASN A 58 -6.00 13.42 -6.01
N ALA A 59 -6.08 14.13 -7.12
CA ALA A 59 -7.14 15.11 -7.36
C ALA A 59 -8.51 14.44 -7.50
N TRP A 60 -8.60 13.32 -8.23
CA TRP A 60 -9.82 12.53 -8.32
C TRP A 60 -10.24 11.93 -6.97
N ALA A 61 -9.29 11.33 -6.26
CA ALA A 61 -9.46 10.77 -4.94
C ALA A 61 -10.02 11.81 -3.96
N ALA A 62 -9.40 13.00 -3.91
CA ALA A 62 -9.86 14.11 -3.07
C ALA A 62 -11.28 14.57 -3.44
N ALA A 63 -11.61 14.65 -4.74
CA ALA A 63 -12.92 15.08 -5.20
C ALA A 63 -14.06 14.16 -4.77
N ILE A 64 -13.80 12.86 -4.61
CA ILE A 64 -14.79 11.86 -4.19
C ILE A 64 -14.69 11.47 -2.71
N GLY A 65 -13.78 12.10 -1.96
CA GLY A 65 -13.52 11.82 -0.55
C GLY A 65 -12.81 10.50 -0.29
N PHE A 66 -12.10 9.95 -1.28
CA PHE A 66 -11.38 8.68 -1.20
C PHE A 66 -10.32 8.72 -0.09
N PRO A 67 -10.07 7.62 0.64
CA PRO A 67 -9.18 7.68 1.81
C PRO A 67 -7.73 8.04 1.46
N GLY A 68 -7.10 8.82 2.35
CA GLY A 68 -5.71 9.27 2.18
C GLY A 68 -4.65 8.17 2.20
N CYS A 69 -5.01 6.90 2.46
CA CYS A 69 -4.08 5.78 2.36
C CYS A 69 -3.47 5.66 0.94
N HIS A 70 -4.25 6.01 -0.08
CA HIS A 70 -3.83 5.99 -1.49
C HIS A 70 -2.74 7.03 -1.76
N ALA A 71 -3.02 8.30 -1.44
CA ALA A 71 -2.06 9.39 -1.55
C ALA A 71 -0.78 9.15 -0.71
N ASN A 72 -0.91 8.56 0.47
CA ASN A 72 0.25 8.23 1.31
C ASN A 72 1.17 7.19 0.64
N GLU A 73 0.62 6.25 -0.12
CA GLU A 73 1.43 5.25 -0.83
C GLU A 73 2.15 5.86 -2.04
N HIS A 74 1.49 6.78 -2.76
CA HIS A 74 2.12 7.62 -3.79
C HIS A 74 3.32 8.41 -3.24
N GLU A 75 3.13 9.07 -2.10
CA GLU A 75 4.20 9.85 -1.45
C GLU A 75 5.38 8.96 -1.04
N ARG A 76 5.10 7.76 -0.50
CA ARG A 76 6.14 6.81 -0.09
C ARG A 76 6.97 6.33 -1.27
N VAL A 77 6.34 5.89 -2.36
CA VAL A 77 7.10 5.38 -3.53
C VAL A 77 7.91 6.51 -4.18
N LEU A 78 7.36 7.73 -4.30
CA LEU A 78 8.11 8.88 -4.80
C LEU A 78 9.32 9.22 -3.91
N ALA A 79 9.16 9.16 -2.59
CA ALA A 79 10.27 9.38 -1.66
C ALA A 79 11.39 8.34 -1.84
N VAL A 80 11.03 7.06 -2.01
CA VAL A 80 12.00 5.99 -2.30
C VAL A 80 12.72 6.24 -3.63
N MET A 81 11.99 6.57 -4.70
CA MET A 81 12.59 6.84 -6.01
C MET A 81 13.57 8.01 -5.97
N ARG A 82 13.21 9.11 -5.29
CA ARG A 82 14.08 10.28 -5.11
C ARG A 82 15.32 9.95 -4.28
N ALA A 83 15.18 9.13 -3.23
CA ALA A 83 16.32 8.66 -2.44
C ALA A 83 17.28 7.81 -3.29
N VAL A 84 16.75 6.88 -4.08
CA VAL A 84 17.55 6.08 -5.03
C VAL A 84 18.24 6.98 -6.06
N ARG A 85 17.55 8.01 -6.57
CA ARG A 85 18.14 8.97 -7.50
C ARG A 85 19.36 9.69 -6.91
N VAL A 86 19.32 10.06 -5.63
CA VAL A 86 20.46 10.66 -4.92
C VAL A 86 21.64 9.69 -4.80
N GLU A 87 21.39 8.40 -4.57
CA GLU A 87 22.46 7.39 -4.52
C GLU A 87 23.02 7.06 -5.92
N LEU A 88 22.20 7.15 -6.98
CA LEU A 88 22.69 7.06 -8.36
C LEU A 88 23.69 8.16 -8.69
N ASP A 89 23.47 9.40 -8.23
CA ASP A 89 24.45 10.49 -8.43
C ASP A 89 25.80 10.22 -7.76
N LYS A 90 25.84 9.33 -6.75
CA LYS A 90 27.06 8.88 -6.08
C LYS A 90 27.67 7.63 -6.74
N GLY A 91 27.06 7.12 -7.81
CA GLY A 91 27.51 5.97 -8.58
C GLY A 91 26.94 4.61 -8.13
N ASP A 92 25.96 4.58 -7.23
CA ASP A 92 25.33 3.32 -6.80
C ASP A 92 24.21 2.88 -7.75
N HIS A 93 24.60 2.43 -8.95
CA HIS A 93 23.69 1.86 -9.95
C HIS A 93 22.98 0.59 -9.45
N GLY A 94 23.52 -0.08 -8.42
CA GLY A 94 22.91 -1.27 -7.82
C GLY A 94 21.54 -0.97 -7.22
N LEU A 95 21.40 0.17 -6.53
CA LEU A 95 20.11 0.61 -5.99
C LEU A 95 19.08 0.93 -7.08
N GLY A 96 19.51 1.56 -8.18
CA GLY A 96 18.62 1.83 -9.33
C GLY A 96 18.12 0.54 -10.00
N ARG A 97 19.00 -0.45 -10.17
CA ARG A 97 18.63 -1.79 -10.68
C ARG A 97 17.60 -2.45 -9.76
N ARG A 98 17.85 -2.41 -8.44
CA ARG A 98 16.94 -3.00 -7.45
C ARG A 98 15.57 -2.32 -7.47
N LEU A 99 15.53 -0.98 -7.53
CA LEU A 99 14.28 -0.24 -7.67
C LEU A 99 13.49 -0.69 -8.92
N ALA A 100 14.16 -0.83 -10.06
CA ALA A 100 13.55 -1.26 -11.32
C ALA A 100 12.98 -2.70 -11.28
N GLU A 101 13.49 -3.54 -10.39
CA GLU A 101 13.00 -4.89 -10.14
C GLU A 101 11.76 -4.92 -9.23
N GLU A 102 11.71 -4.05 -8.22
CA GLU A 102 10.65 -4.03 -7.20
C GLU A 102 9.41 -3.22 -7.65
N LEU A 103 9.58 -2.18 -8.48
CA LEU A 103 8.48 -1.33 -8.93
C LEU A 103 7.32 -2.09 -9.61
N PRO A 104 7.55 -3.08 -10.49
CA PRO A 104 6.46 -3.90 -11.03
C PRO A 104 5.64 -4.65 -9.98
N VAL A 105 6.28 -5.10 -8.90
CA VAL A 105 5.60 -5.83 -7.82
C VAL A 105 4.70 -4.87 -7.03
N TRP A 106 5.25 -3.72 -6.66
CA TRP A 106 4.51 -2.65 -6.01
C TRP A 106 3.30 -2.20 -6.85
N PHE A 107 3.53 -1.88 -8.13
CA PHE A 107 2.50 -1.36 -9.02
C PHE A 107 1.34 -2.34 -9.17
N LYS A 108 1.61 -3.64 -9.39
CA LYS A 108 0.56 -4.66 -9.52
C LYS A 108 -0.33 -4.72 -8.29
N HIS A 109 0.26 -4.61 -7.10
CA HIS A 109 -0.50 -4.61 -5.85
C HIS A 109 -1.31 -3.32 -5.68
N HIS A 110 -0.69 -2.18 -5.94
CA HIS A 110 -1.31 -0.87 -5.85
C HIS A 110 -2.50 -0.73 -6.80
N ALA A 111 -2.28 -1.03 -8.09
CA ALA A 111 -3.29 -0.94 -9.13
C ALA A 111 -4.47 -1.89 -8.88
N ALA A 112 -4.20 -3.17 -8.55
CA ALA A 112 -5.25 -4.16 -8.32
C ALA A 112 -6.09 -3.92 -7.04
N SER A 113 -5.70 -2.97 -6.19
CA SER A 113 -6.40 -2.66 -4.94
C SER A 113 -6.95 -1.24 -4.93
N MET A 114 -6.10 -0.25 -4.70
CA MET A 114 -6.49 1.14 -4.52
C MET A 114 -6.97 1.78 -5.83
N ASP A 115 -6.24 1.62 -6.94
CA ASP A 115 -6.62 2.24 -8.21
C ASP A 115 -7.86 1.58 -8.78
N ALA A 116 -7.98 0.25 -8.69
CA ALA A 116 -9.18 -0.47 -9.08
C ALA A 116 -10.42 0.04 -8.34
N ALA A 117 -10.31 0.30 -7.05
CA ALA A 117 -11.40 0.88 -6.26
C ALA A 117 -11.71 2.32 -6.68
N LEU A 118 -10.70 3.16 -6.87
CA LEU A 118 -10.86 4.54 -7.35
C LEU A 118 -11.54 4.57 -8.73
N ALA A 119 -11.05 3.78 -9.69
CA ALA A 119 -11.59 3.67 -11.04
C ALA A 119 -13.05 3.20 -11.03
N ALA A 120 -13.38 2.21 -10.19
CA ALA A 120 -14.74 1.73 -10.04
C ALA A 120 -15.68 2.85 -9.55
N MET A 121 -15.26 3.65 -8.56
CA MET A 121 -16.07 4.77 -8.08
C MET A 121 -16.25 5.85 -9.14
N LEU A 122 -15.17 6.26 -9.82
CA LEU A 122 -15.21 7.28 -10.88
C LEU A 122 -16.15 6.89 -12.01
N LYS A 123 -16.06 5.64 -12.49
CA LYS A 123 -16.91 5.13 -13.58
C LYS A 123 -18.39 5.08 -13.23
N ASN A 124 -18.72 4.87 -11.96
CA ASN A 124 -20.10 4.81 -11.49
C ASN A 124 -20.61 6.16 -10.98
N GLY A 125 -19.78 7.21 -11.00
CA GLY A 125 -20.14 8.53 -10.48
C GLY A 125 -20.41 8.52 -8.97
N LEU A 126 -19.72 7.64 -8.23
CA LEU A 126 -19.91 7.45 -6.79
C LEU A 126 -18.90 8.27 -5.99
N THR A 127 -19.32 8.67 -4.78
CA THR A 127 -18.43 9.23 -3.77
C THR A 127 -18.29 8.29 -2.58
N MET A 128 -17.35 8.56 -1.67
CA MET A 128 -17.26 7.79 -0.42
C MET A 128 -18.51 7.92 0.44
N ALA A 129 -19.36 8.93 0.22
CA ALA A 129 -20.68 9.01 0.87
C ALA A 129 -21.70 8.00 0.31
N ASP A 130 -21.41 7.38 -0.83
CA ASP A 130 -22.27 6.40 -1.51
C ASP A 130 -21.79 4.95 -1.34
N ILE A 131 -20.65 4.73 -0.66
CA ILE A 131 -19.99 3.42 -0.59
C ILE A 131 -20.87 2.31 0.02
N ASP A 132 -21.72 2.64 0.99
CA ASP A 132 -22.66 1.69 1.61
C ASP A 132 -23.71 1.14 0.63
N LYS A 133 -23.85 1.76 -0.55
CA LYS A 133 -24.83 1.40 -1.57
C LYS A 133 -24.23 0.60 -2.72
N ALA A 134 -22.91 0.39 -2.74
CA ALA A 134 -22.20 -0.22 -3.86
C ALA A 134 -21.35 -1.43 -3.41
N PRO A 135 -21.22 -2.47 -4.25
CA PRO A 135 -20.39 -3.65 -3.94
C PRO A 135 -18.90 -3.36 -4.22
N ILE A 136 -18.37 -2.24 -3.72
CA ILE A 136 -16.94 -1.88 -3.87
C ILE A 136 -16.14 -2.37 -2.66
N ALA A 137 -15.00 -3.02 -2.91
CA ALA A 137 -14.12 -3.50 -1.86
C ALA A 137 -13.51 -2.32 -1.07
N SER A 138 -13.17 -2.54 0.20
CA SER A 138 -12.55 -1.49 1.03
C SER A 138 -11.25 -1.00 0.37
N PRO A 139 -11.15 0.30 0.02
CA PRO A 139 -10.06 0.83 -0.79
C PRO A 139 -8.69 0.78 -0.09
N CYS A 140 -8.64 0.64 1.24
CA CYS A 140 -7.40 0.55 2.02
C CYS A 140 -7.21 -0.82 2.68
N GLY A 141 -7.63 -1.91 2.04
CA GLY A 141 -7.51 -3.29 2.57
C GLY A 141 -6.22 -3.51 3.36
N GLY A 142 -6.34 -3.96 4.62
CA GLY A 142 -5.33 -3.85 5.68
C GLY A 142 -3.88 -4.05 5.24
N SER A 143 -3.10 -2.98 5.42
CA SER A 143 -1.65 -2.87 5.17
C SER A 143 -0.89 -4.20 5.34
N HIS A 144 -0.28 -4.67 4.25
CA HIS A 144 0.86 -5.57 4.30
C HIS A 144 2.10 -4.81 3.85
N ALA A 145 2.62 -3.92 4.72
CA ALA A 145 4.04 -3.58 4.77
C ALA A 145 4.38 -2.94 6.13
N CYS A 146 5.39 -3.51 6.79
CA CYS A 146 5.96 -3.12 8.10
C CYS A 146 5.13 -3.46 9.35
N LYS A 147 5.09 -4.76 9.70
CA LYS A 147 5.16 -5.12 11.13
C LYS A 147 6.54 -4.70 11.65
N ASN A 148 6.66 -3.46 12.12
CA ASN A 148 7.72 -3.17 13.07
C ASN A 148 7.28 -3.75 14.40
N HIS A 149 8.02 -4.78 14.82
CA HIS A 149 8.24 -5.07 16.22
C HIS A 149 8.71 -3.78 16.88
N ASP A 150 7.91 -3.23 17.78
CA ASP A 150 8.43 -2.46 18.90
C ASP A 150 7.80 -3.07 20.15
N HIS A 151 8.59 -3.96 20.78
CA HIS A 151 8.49 -4.17 22.21
C HIS A 151 8.66 -2.80 22.88
N HIS A 152 7.67 -2.40 23.66
CA HIS A 152 7.96 -1.70 24.90
C HIS A 152 6.93 -2.16 25.92
N ASP A 153 7.42 -3.06 26.77
CA ASP A 153 6.87 -3.35 28.08
C ASP A 153 6.70 -2.03 28.85
N ASP A 154 5.52 -1.80 29.39
CA ASP A 154 5.38 -1.09 30.67
C ASP A 154 4.10 -1.56 31.37
N GLU A 155 4.39 -2.30 32.43
CA GLU A 155 3.62 -2.78 33.57
C GLU A 155 2.23 -2.16 33.80
N HIS A 156 1.23 -3.04 33.89
CA HIS A 156 0.24 -2.92 34.95
C HIS A 156 -0.06 -4.30 35.53
N ASP A 157 0.61 -4.57 36.65
CA ASP A 157 0.29 -5.60 37.64
C ASP A 157 -1.20 -5.73 37.86
N HIS A 158 -1.73 -6.97 37.90
CA HIS A 158 -2.65 -7.47 38.93
C HIS A 158 -2.67 -9.02 38.91
N ALA A 159 -1.76 -9.58 39.70
CA ALA A 159 -1.84 -10.79 40.52
C ALA A 159 -2.47 -12.10 39.97
N CYS A 160 -1.59 -13.08 39.77
CA CYS A 160 -1.80 -14.53 39.88
C CYS A 160 -2.63 -14.97 41.09
N HIS A 161 -3.55 -15.93 40.89
CA HIS A 161 -3.78 -17.16 41.68
C HIS A 161 -4.68 -18.05 40.79
N GLY A 162 -4.46 -19.33 40.51
CA GLY A 162 -3.80 -20.40 41.24
C GLY A 162 -4.75 -21.62 41.22
N GLU A 163 -4.48 -22.55 40.31
CA GLU A 163 -4.72 -24.01 40.31
C GLU A 163 -6.09 -24.63 40.68
N ALA A 164 -6.40 -25.68 39.93
CA ALA A 164 -7.51 -26.59 40.13
C ALA A 164 -7.19 -27.61 41.24
N GLU A 165 -8.17 -27.89 42.11
CA GLU A 165 -8.18 -29.13 42.90
C GLU A 165 -9.61 -29.59 43.24
N ALA A 166 -9.70 -30.87 43.57
CA ALA A 166 -10.83 -31.77 43.46
C ALA A 166 -11.88 -31.67 44.59
N ALA A 167 -13.01 -32.32 44.33
CA ALA A 167 -14.10 -32.59 45.24
C ALA A 167 -13.71 -33.49 46.43
N ALA A 168 -14.29 -33.24 47.61
CA ALA A 168 -15.07 -34.21 48.40
C ALA A 168 -15.42 -33.68 49.81
N GLU A 169 -16.72 -33.74 50.12
CA GLU A 169 -17.34 -34.13 51.40
C GLU A 169 -16.94 -33.47 52.75
N GLY A 170 -17.93 -32.82 53.37
CA GLY A 170 -18.37 -33.26 54.70
C GLY A 170 -18.32 -32.27 55.87
N CYS A 171 -19.49 -32.11 56.50
CA CYS A 171 -19.74 -31.76 57.91
C CYS A 171 -19.95 -30.28 58.32
N GLY A 172 -21.24 -29.89 58.37
CA GLY A 172 -21.93 -29.65 59.65
C GLY A 172 -21.66 -28.36 60.44
N GLY A 173 -22.72 -27.57 60.67
CA GLY A 173 -22.82 -26.69 61.84
C GLY A 173 -23.53 -25.36 61.58
N GLY A 174 -24.82 -25.29 61.93
CA GLY A 174 -25.60 -24.05 61.90
C GLY A 174 -25.57 -23.27 63.22
N CYS A 175 -25.84 -21.96 63.11
CA CYS A 175 -26.47 -21.01 64.06
C CYS A 175 -26.56 -19.69 63.24
N GLY A 176 -27.67 -18.97 63.04
CA GLY A 176 -28.85 -18.72 63.86
C GLY A 176 -28.82 -17.24 64.30
N GLY A 177 -29.72 -16.39 63.79
CA GLY A 177 -29.95 -15.07 64.40
C GLY A 177 -30.53 -13.96 63.52
N HIS A 178 -31.87 -13.86 63.55
CA HIS A 178 -32.77 -12.71 63.28
C HIS A 178 -32.95 -12.16 61.86
#